data_AF-A0A1M4V9D5-F1
#
_entry.id   AF-A0A1M4V9D5-F1
#
_cell.length_a   1.000
_cell.length_b   1.000
_cell.length_c   1.000
_cell.angle_alpha   90.00
_cell.angle_beta   90.00
_cell.angle_gamma   90.00
#
_symmetry.space_group_name_H-M   'P 1'
#
loop_
_entity.id
_entity.type
_entity.pdbx_description
1 polymer ?
#
loop_
_entity_poly.entity_id
_entity_poly.type
_entity_poly.pdbx_seq_one_letter_code
_entity_poly.pdbx_strand_id
1 'polypeptide(L)'
;MIKLVSGRIVLTKICTDYEKSDLIFLSLLLLNELKYEMQMKKLVILLIFLMFFIFHAFTQTQALFFQRILPNKIDLIDENFWRAPYDSVSTPHTSNSYLIGNSITFNLLGDSHLHLKQLLEKVLSLSETTSIPVHIHLDGQNWIAARPDLWNWFDPSIPGYNPENRKNVEWTSWTPDSAVKVCWRDWGQQIRVLPAPNIASPAILNAHYEAYDLLLPIIIKWIKHLPAAKKYLFGGIRIGWEAGINYNAYYYKNGNEIFDKHPSTTEYDPKGRTTTENFSLDSNTLRLGYAAASTSNIQTEGELTNAVYEKIVHRYVETLCRYVTNFGFTPKELFTHIGGNYAPFDKHLKFWPAINRYATPGWSFYSMDPSSAGSLSDELKTAGLSQWAASEWLWPGQTSDEWCEHLRKTYSFKDCRLLVIYNWEFMIDRDVIAQKGIRKFLSGSS
;
A
#
# COMPACT_ATOMS: atom_id res chain seq x y z
N MET A 1 20.36 -14.45 31.50
CA MET A 1 19.01 -14.32 30.93
C MET A 1 19.16 -13.63 29.58
N ILE A 2 19.29 -14.40 28.49
CA ILE A 2 19.58 -13.86 27.14
C ILE A 2 18.26 -13.33 26.55
N LYS A 3 18.13 -12.00 26.49
CA LYS A 3 17.04 -11.33 25.76
C LYS A 3 17.34 -11.42 24.26
N LEU A 4 16.70 -12.35 23.56
CA LEU A 4 16.63 -12.32 22.10
C LEU A 4 15.63 -11.23 21.68
N VAL A 5 16.12 -10.00 21.49
CA VAL A 5 15.37 -8.93 20.83
C VAL A 5 15.77 -8.97 19.36
N SER A 6 15.05 -9.74 18.53
CA SER A 6 15.24 -9.71 17.07
C SER A 6 14.26 -8.70 16.44
N GLY A 7 14.73 -7.54 16.02
CA GLY A 7 13.95 -6.64 15.14
C GLY A 7 14.11 -7.05 13.67
N ARG A 8 13.16 -6.72 12.80
CA ARG A 8 13.25 -6.96 11.34
C ARG A 8 13.18 -5.62 10.61
N ILE A 9 14.26 -5.23 9.93
CA ILE A 9 14.21 -4.12 8.96
C ILE A 9 13.84 -4.72 7.62
N VAL A 10 12.82 -4.16 6.99
CA VAL A 10 12.43 -4.58 5.67
C VAL A 10 12.35 -3.38 4.76
N LEU A 11 12.97 -3.47 3.61
CA LEU A 11 13.00 -2.41 2.60
C LEU A 11 11.83 -2.67 1.64
N THR A 12 10.90 -1.73 1.50
CA THR A 12 9.76 -1.93 0.59
C THR A 12 10.15 -1.72 -0.84
N LYS A 13 9.73 -2.65 -1.71
CA LYS A 13 9.74 -2.49 -3.15
C LYS A 13 8.31 -2.66 -3.68
N ILE A 14 7.81 -1.66 -4.40
CA ILE A 14 6.42 -1.66 -4.88
C ILE A 14 6.42 -2.28 -6.28
N CYS A 15 6.05 -3.56 -6.39
CA CYS A 15 5.92 -4.25 -7.67
C CYS A 15 4.56 -4.03 -8.36
N THR A 16 3.96 -2.84 -8.22
CA THR A 16 2.60 -2.59 -8.73
C THR A 16 2.57 -1.35 -9.61
N ASP A 17 1.92 -1.47 -10.78
CA ASP A 17 1.81 -0.45 -11.82
C ASP A 17 1.33 0.91 -11.31
N TYR A 18 2.16 1.97 -11.40
CA TYR A 18 1.67 3.35 -11.58
C TYR A 18 2.51 4.08 -12.62
N GLU A 19 2.16 3.88 -13.90
CA GLU A 19 2.61 4.77 -14.97
C GLU A 19 2.01 6.16 -14.79
N LYS A 20 2.85 7.12 -14.43
CA LYS A 20 2.77 8.50 -14.97
C LYS A 20 4.03 9.34 -14.74
N SER A 21 4.97 8.93 -13.88
CA SER A 21 6.20 9.71 -13.62
C SER A 21 7.30 9.54 -14.68
N ASP A 22 7.34 8.40 -15.38
CA ASP A 22 8.54 8.06 -16.17
C ASP A 22 8.46 8.49 -17.65
N LEU A 23 7.27 8.81 -18.15
CA LEU A 23 7.08 9.26 -19.54
C LEU A 23 7.59 10.69 -19.78
N ILE A 24 7.61 11.55 -18.75
CA ILE A 24 8.15 12.92 -18.87
C ILE A 24 9.69 12.90 -18.90
N PHE A 25 10.32 11.95 -18.21
CA PHE A 25 11.78 11.86 -18.13
C PHE A 25 12.41 11.24 -19.39
N LEU A 26 11.72 10.27 -20.02
CA LEU A 26 12.11 9.69 -21.31
C LEU A 26 12.03 10.70 -22.46
N SER A 27 11.05 11.61 -22.44
CA SER A 27 10.98 12.70 -23.43
C SER A 27 12.12 13.72 -23.29
N LEU A 28 12.69 13.91 -22.10
CA LEU A 28 13.80 14.84 -21.87
C LEU A 28 15.17 14.22 -22.20
N LEU A 29 15.34 12.90 -22.07
CA LEU A 29 16.56 12.21 -22.48
C LEU A 29 16.69 12.08 -24.00
N LEU A 30 15.57 11.80 -24.70
CA LEU A 30 15.55 11.74 -26.17
C LEU A 30 15.84 13.09 -26.85
N LEU A 31 15.57 14.21 -26.17
CA LEU A 31 15.87 15.55 -26.66
C LEU A 31 17.35 15.93 -26.51
N ASN A 32 18.10 15.28 -25.61
CA ASN A 32 19.50 15.62 -25.37
C ASN A 32 20.47 14.82 -26.26
N GLU A 33 20.05 13.67 -26.79
CA GLU A 33 20.85 12.81 -27.69
C GLU A 33 20.67 13.09 -29.19
N LEU A 34 19.70 13.92 -29.58
CA LEU A 34 19.47 14.30 -30.99
C LEU A 34 20.09 15.65 -31.33
N LYS A 35 21.40 15.77 -31.11
CA LYS A 35 22.25 16.70 -31.86
C LYS A 35 23.19 15.86 -32.71
N TYR A 36 22.83 15.55 -33.96
CA TYR A 36 23.74 15.50 -35.12
C TYR A 36 22.95 15.20 -36.42
N GLU A 37 23.05 16.18 -37.32
CA GLU A 37 22.79 16.27 -38.77
C GLU A 37 21.78 15.39 -39.56
N MET A 38 20.84 16.14 -40.18
CA MET A 38 20.36 16.07 -41.58
C MET A 38 19.57 14.86 -42.09
N GLN A 39 18.23 14.91 -41.89
CA GLN A 39 17.20 14.83 -42.95
C GLN A 39 15.80 15.21 -42.38
N MET A 40 15.67 16.46 -41.92
CA MET A 40 14.66 16.85 -40.92
C MET A 40 13.32 17.43 -41.43
N LYS A 41 12.99 17.43 -42.74
CA LYS A 41 11.70 18.00 -43.19
C LYS A 41 10.58 16.99 -43.43
N LYS A 42 10.89 15.78 -43.92
CA LYS A 42 9.86 14.73 -44.13
C LYS A 42 9.62 13.90 -42.87
N LEU A 43 10.65 13.67 -42.06
CA LEU A 43 10.55 12.93 -40.81
C LEU A 43 9.80 13.72 -39.72
N VAL A 44 10.00 15.03 -39.63
CA VAL A 44 9.30 15.90 -38.67
C VAL A 44 7.82 16.03 -39.02
N ILE A 45 7.46 16.15 -40.30
CA ILE A 45 6.05 16.20 -40.72
C ILE A 45 5.38 14.84 -40.49
N LEU A 46 6.08 13.73 -40.78
CA LEU A 46 5.57 12.39 -40.48
C LEU A 46 5.43 12.15 -38.98
N LEU A 47 6.38 12.61 -38.15
CA LEU A 47 6.33 12.52 -36.69
C LEU A 47 5.26 13.42 -36.10
N ILE A 48 5.01 14.61 -36.64
CA ILE A 48 3.91 15.49 -36.21
C ILE A 48 2.56 14.87 -36.61
N PHE A 49 2.44 14.29 -37.81
CA PHE A 49 1.24 13.56 -38.21
C PHE A 49 1.03 12.27 -37.41
N LEU A 50 2.09 11.52 -37.12
CA LEU A 50 2.03 10.37 -36.23
C LEU A 50 1.66 10.81 -34.83
N MET A 51 2.27 11.87 -34.29
CA MET A 51 1.95 12.43 -32.99
C MET A 51 0.53 12.94 -32.93
N PHE A 52 -0.04 13.50 -34.00
CA PHE A 52 -1.45 13.93 -34.03
C PHE A 52 -2.42 12.75 -34.12
N PHE A 53 -2.09 11.70 -34.88
CA PHE A 53 -2.88 10.47 -34.94
C PHE A 53 -2.80 9.67 -33.63
N ILE A 54 -1.62 9.66 -33.01
CA ILE A 54 -1.37 9.15 -31.66
C ILE A 54 -2.16 10.03 -30.68
N PHE A 55 -2.09 11.36 -30.71
CA PHE A 55 -2.83 12.20 -29.75
C PHE A 55 -4.36 12.08 -29.85
N HIS A 56 -4.92 11.88 -31.04
CA HIS A 56 -6.38 11.76 -31.24
C HIS A 56 -6.94 10.34 -31.05
N ALA A 57 -6.14 9.29 -31.24
CA ALA A 57 -6.55 7.92 -30.93
C ALA A 57 -6.37 7.55 -29.45
N PHE A 58 -5.77 8.44 -28.64
CA PHE A 58 -5.43 8.18 -27.24
C PHE A 58 -6.53 8.69 -26.30
N THR A 59 -7.64 7.95 -26.26
CA THR A 59 -8.65 8.09 -25.19
C THR A 59 -8.86 6.75 -24.51
N GLN A 60 -8.69 6.76 -23.17
CA GLN A 60 -9.04 5.80 -22.09
C GLN A 60 -8.87 4.27 -22.25
N THR A 61 -8.93 3.73 -23.45
CA THR A 61 -8.89 2.28 -23.72
C THR A 61 -7.52 1.64 -23.45
N GLN A 62 -6.47 2.45 -23.22
CA GLN A 62 -5.11 1.95 -23.08
C GLN A 62 -4.53 1.88 -21.66
N ALA A 63 -5.23 2.30 -20.60
CA ALA A 63 -4.84 1.84 -19.26
C ALA A 63 -4.92 0.29 -19.17
N LEU A 64 -5.88 -0.29 -19.92
CA LEU A 64 -6.05 -1.75 -20.08
C LEU A 64 -5.19 -2.36 -21.21
N PHE A 65 -4.76 -1.56 -22.20
CA PHE A 65 -3.96 -2.05 -23.34
C PHE A 65 -2.45 -2.01 -23.06
N PHE A 66 -1.95 -1.02 -22.30
CA PHE A 66 -0.54 -0.97 -21.89
C PHE A 66 -0.19 -2.03 -20.83
N GLN A 67 -1.14 -2.41 -19.97
CA GLN A 67 -1.02 -3.62 -19.12
C GLN A 67 -0.79 -4.91 -19.93
N ARG A 68 -1.16 -4.93 -21.22
CA ARG A 68 -1.08 -6.12 -22.10
C ARG A 68 0.19 -6.18 -22.97
N ILE A 69 0.93 -5.08 -23.13
CA ILE A 69 2.04 -4.99 -24.11
C ILE A 69 3.41 -4.78 -23.45
N LEU A 70 3.46 -4.43 -22.16
CA LEU A 70 4.72 -4.54 -21.42
C LEU A 70 5.06 -6.04 -21.25
N PRO A 71 6.33 -6.45 -21.40
CA PRO A 71 6.73 -7.79 -20.97
C PRO A 71 6.27 -7.97 -19.53
N ASN A 72 5.75 -9.15 -19.18
CA ASN A 72 5.32 -9.46 -17.82
C ASN A 72 6.37 -8.93 -16.85
N LYS A 73 6.09 -7.85 -16.11
CA LYS A 73 7.11 -7.16 -15.27
C LYS A 73 7.71 -8.05 -14.18
N ILE A 74 7.14 -9.24 -13.96
CA ILE A 74 7.77 -10.35 -13.23
C ILE A 74 9.17 -10.65 -13.78
N ASP A 75 9.38 -10.51 -15.09
CA ASP A 75 10.68 -10.69 -15.75
C ASP A 75 11.69 -9.60 -15.38
N LEU A 76 11.22 -8.42 -14.93
CA LEU A 76 12.07 -7.34 -14.40
C LEU A 76 12.48 -7.59 -12.93
N ILE A 77 11.82 -8.52 -12.24
CA ILE A 77 12.18 -8.92 -10.87
C ILE A 77 13.22 -10.04 -10.99
N ASP A 78 14.46 -9.65 -11.24
CA ASP A 78 15.61 -10.53 -11.27
C ASP A 78 16.42 -10.48 -9.96
N GLU A 79 17.54 -11.21 -9.91
CA GLU A 79 18.40 -11.22 -8.73
C GLU A 79 19.01 -9.83 -8.44
N ASN A 80 19.36 -9.04 -9.46
CA ASN A 80 19.92 -7.70 -9.27
C ASN A 80 18.89 -6.76 -8.64
N PHE A 81 17.67 -6.79 -9.17
CA PHE A 81 16.52 -6.06 -8.64
C PHE A 81 16.27 -6.43 -7.17
N TRP A 82 16.33 -7.72 -6.85
CA TRP A 82 16.10 -8.25 -5.51
C TRP A 82 17.21 -7.87 -4.52
N ARG A 83 18.47 -7.92 -4.96
CA ARG A 83 19.64 -7.65 -4.13
C ARG A 83 19.89 -6.17 -3.89
N ALA A 84 19.56 -5.29 -4.84
CA ALA A 84 19.98 -3.89 -4.81
C ALA A 84 19.68 -3.16 -3.48
N PRO A 85 18.47 -3.23 -2.89
CA PRO A 85 18.21 -2.60 -1.59
C PRO A 85 19.09 -3.18 -0.48
N TYR A 86 19.18 -4.51 -0.41
CA TYR A 86 19.98 -5.22 0.59
C TYR A 86 21.47 -4.89 0.48
N ASP A 87 22.04 -4.95 -0.73
CA ASP A 87 23.48 -4.71 -0.96
C ASP A 87 23.85 -3.24 -0.70
N SER A 88 22.91 -2.32 -0.85
CA SER A 88 23.15 -0.91 -0.55
C SER A 88 23.33 -0.62 0.96
N VAL A 89 22.78 -1.44 1.86
CA VAL A 89 22.82 -1.19 3.32
C VAL A 89 23.42 -2.31 4.16
N SER A 90 23.63 -3.49 3.59
CA SER A 90 24.33 -4.57 4.28
C SER A 90 25.83 -4.30 4.32
N THR A 91 26.45 -4.59 5.46
CA THR A 91 27.92 -4.50 5.63
C THR A 91 28.45 -5.75 6.35
N PRO A 92 29.76 -6.06 6.27
CA PRO A 92 30.36 -7.15 7.04
C PRO A 92 30.16 -7.03 8.57
N HIS A 93 29.89 -5.83 9.06
CA HIS A 93 29.67 -5.51 10.48
C HIS A 93 28.19 -5.41 10.86
N THR A 94 27.27 -5.84 9.99
CA THR A 94 25.84 -5.85 10.29
C THR A 94 25.58 -6.67 11.56
N SER A 95 24.96 -6.04 12.55
CA SER A 95 24.63 -6.70 13.81
C SER A 95 23.68 -7.88 13.56
N ASN A 96 23.95 -9.02 14.23
CA ASN A 96 23.05 -10.16 14.25
C ASN A 96 21.71 -9.88 14.97
N SER A 97 21.52 -8.66 15.50
CA SER A 97 20.29 -8.26 16.20
C SER A 97 19.14 -7.94 15.25
N TYR A 98 19.42 -7.70 13.96
CA TYR A 98 18.42 -7.35 12.95
C TYR A 98 18.51 -8.27 11.74
N LEU A 99 17.34 -8.67 11.23
CA LEU A 99 17.24 -9.27 9.89
C LEU A 99 16.87 -8.16 8.90
N ILE A 100 17.56 -8.11 7.77
CA ILE A 100 17.31 -7.16 6.68
C ILE A 100 16.71 -7.95 5.52
N GLY A 101 15.58 -7.51 4.98
CA GLY A 101 14.93 -8.17 3.85
C GLY A 101 14.14 -7.22 2.96
N ASN A 102 13.40 -7.79 2.01
CA ASN A 102 12.53 -7.05 1.10
C ASN A 102 11.05 -7.23 1.49
N SER A 103 10.26 -6.16 1.39
CA SER A 103 8.80 -6.20 1.57
C SER A 103 8.15 -6.04 0.22
N ILE A 104 7.34 -7.01 -0.18
CA ILE A 104 6.64 -7.02 -1.47
C ILE A 104 5.14 -6.93 -1.25
N THR A 105 4.51 -5.96 -1.91
CA THR A 105 3.06 -5.77 -1.89
C THR A 105 2.39 -6.59 -2.99
N PHE A 106 1.30 -7.27 -2.63
CA PHE A 106 0.42 -8.03 -3.52
C PHE A 106 -0.95 -7.36 -3.51
N ASN A 107 -1.35 -6.78 -4.64
CA ASN A 107 -2.67 -6.14 -4.79
C ASN A 107 -3.73 -7.21 -5.12
N LEU A 108 -4.27 -7.84 -4.09
CA LEU A 108 -5.19 -8.97 -4.16
C LEU A 108 -6.38 -8.73 -5.10
N LEU A 109 -6.91 -7.50 -5.13
CA LEU A 109 -8.06 -7.13 -5.96
C LEU A 109 -7.67 -6.26 -7.18
N GLY A 110 -6.39 -5.87 -7.26
CA GLY A 110 -5.86 -5.03 -8.34
C GLY A 110 -5.23 -5.85 -9.47
N ASP A 111 -4.72 -7.03 -9.14
CA ASP A 111 -4.02 -7.92 -10.07
C ASP A 111 -4.79 -9.23 -10.30
N SER A 112 -4.49 -9.90 -11.42
CA SER A 112 -5.05 -11.23 -11.66
C SER A 112 -4.46 -12.28 -10.73
N HIS A 113 -5.25 -13.30 -10.38
CA HIS A 113 -4.80 -14.45 -9.59
C HIS A 113 -3.57 -15.15 -10.20
N LEU A 114 -3.49 -15.24 -11.53
CA LEU A 114 -2.33 -15.82 -12.20
C LEU A 114 -1.07 -14.99 -11.94
N HIS A 115 -1.16 -13.67 -12.07
CA HIS A 115 -0.05 -12.75 -11.80
C HIS A 115 0.40 -12.83 -10.33
N LEU A 116 -0.54 -12.76 -9.38
CA LEU A 116 -0.24 -12.84 -7.95
C LEU A 116 0.51 -14.12 -7.60
N LYS A 117 0.08 -15.26 -8.16
CA LYS A 117 0.73 -16.55 -7.95
C LYS A 117 2.16 -16.56 -8.51
N GLN A 118 2.33 -16.14 -9.76
CA GLN A 118 3.65 -16.14 -10.42
C GLN A 118 4.63 -15.20 -9.71
N LEU A 119 4.17 -14.01 -9.30
CA LEU A 119 4.96 -13.07 -8.51
C LEU A 119 5.37 -13.70 -7.18
N LEU A 120 4.44 -14.35 -6.47
CA LEU A 120 4.72 -15.00 -5.19
C LEU A 120 5.79 -16.09 -5.34
N GLU A 121 5.62 -17.00 -6.29
CA GLU A 121 6.59 -18.08 -6.53
C GLU A 121 7.98 -17.52 -6.88
N LYS A 122 8.03 -16.44 -7.68
CA LYS A 122 9.28 -15.77 -8.03
C LYS A 122 9.98 -15.15 -6.82
N VAL A 123 9.27 -14.39 -5.97
CA VAL A 123 9.88 -13.73 -4.81
C VAL A 123 10.32 -14.71 -3.73
N LEU A 124 9.57 -15.80 -3.53
CA LEU A 124 9.96 -16.88 -2.61
C LEU A 124 11.23 -17.58 -3.11
N SER A 125 11.31 -17.87 -4.42
CA SER A 125 12.51 -18.44 -5.03
C SER A 125 13.71 -17.51 -4.89
N LEU A 126 13.55 -16.20 -5.14
CA LEU A 126 14.64 -15.22 -5.01
C LEU A 126 15.10 -15.11 -3.55
N SER A 127 14.18 -15.12 -2.59
CA SER A 127 14.51 -15.13 -1.17
C SER A 127 15.38 -16.34 -0.80
N GLU A 128 15.05 -17.53 -1.31
CA GLU A 128 15.82 -18.76 -1.06
C GLU A 128 17.21 -18.77 -1.67
N THR A 129 17.32 -18.36 -2.94
CA THR A 129 18.58 -18.40 -3.70
C THR A 129 19.56 -17.33 -3.22
N THR A 130 19.07 -16.16 -2.87
CA THR A 130 19.89 -15.03 -2.40
C THR A 130 20.10 -15.02 -0.89
N SER A 131 19.35 -15.83 -0.15
CA SER A 131 19.33 -15.86 1.32
C SER A 131 18.91 -14.53 1.97
N ILE A 132 18.14 -13.72 1.24
CA ILE A 132 17.57 -12.45 1.70
C ILE A 132 16.11 -12.69 2.14
N PRO A 133 15.73 -12.40 3.40
CA PRO A 133 14.36 -12.51 3.87
C PRO A 133 13.33 -11.76 3.04
N VAL A 134 12.13 -12.33 2.97
CA VAL A 134 10.96 -11.72 2.34
C VAL A 134 9.85 -11.51 3.36
N HIS A 135 9.30 -10.31 3.38
CA HIS A 135 8.07 -9.98 4.06
C HIS A 135 6.97 -9.78 3.01
N ILE A 136 5.82 -10.41 3.24
CA ILE A 136 4.73 -10.47 2.26
C ILE A 136 3.64 -9.53 2.73
N HIS A 137 3.29 -8.55 1.91
CA HIS A 137 2.22 -7.61 2.23
C HIS A 137 1.02 -7.88 1.32
N LEU A 138 -0.11 -8.28 1.91
CA LEU A 138 -1.32 -8.64 1.20
C LEU A 138 -2.36 -7.50 1.34
N ASP A 139 -2.56 -6.74 0.27
CA ASP A 139 -3.51 -5.63 0.21
C ASP A 139 -4.67 -5.92 -0.74
N GLY A 140 -5.90 -5.68 -0.29
CA GLY A 140 -7.07 -5.71 -1.18
C GLY A 140 -7.93 -4.47 -1.09
N GLN A 141 -7.43 -3.36 -0.52
CA GLN A 141 -8.24 -2.16 -0.36
C GLN A 141 -7.91 -1.07 -1.37
N ASN A 142 -6.64 -0.89 -1.74
CA ASN A 142 -6.25 0.31 -2.49
C ASN A 142 -6.56 0.23 -3.99
N TRP A 143 -6.61 -0.98 -4.54
CA TRP A 143 -6.77 -1.21 -5.98
C TRP A 143 -7.71 -2.39 -6.21
N ILE A 144 -8.78 -2.15 -6.99
CA ILE A 144 -9.85 -3.12 -7.23
C ILE A 144 -10.15 -3.34 -8.72
N ALA A 145 -9.25 -2.88 -9.60
CA ALA A 145 -9.46 -2.85 -11.04
C ALA A 145 -9.64 -4.25 -11.67
N ALA A 146 -9.00 -5.27 -11.11
CA ALA A 146 -9.15 -6.66 -11.59
C ALA A 146 -10.50 -7.30 -11.22
N ARG A 147 -11.33 -6.60 -10.42
CA ARG A 147 -12.64 -7.08 -9.96
C ARG A 147 -13.79 -6.14 -10.33
N PRO A 148 -14.03 -5.90 -11.64
CA PRO A 148 -15.15 -5.06 -12.07
C PRO A 148 -16.51 -5.61 -11.65
N ASP A 149 -16.61 -6.92 -11.40
CA ASP A 149 -17.75 -7.59 -10.80
C ASP A 149 -18.07 -7.12 -9.37
N LEU A 150 -17.14 -6.43 -8.69
CA LEU A 150 -17.36 -5.89 -7.35
C LEU A 150 -17.76 -4.42 -7.35
N TRP A 151 -17.37 -3.61 -8.32
CA TRP A 151 -17.54 -2.16 -8.25
C TRP A 151 -18.33 -1.53 -9.39
N ASN A 152 -18.43 -2.18 -10.55
CA ASN A 152 -19.14 -1.59 -11.67
C ASN A 152 -20.65 -1.71 -11.48
N TRP A 153 -21.28 -0.67 -10.96
CA TRP A 153 -22.74 -0.58 -10.81
C TRP A 153 -23.39 0.40 -11.80
N PHE A 154 -22.58 1.13 -12.58
CA PHE A 154 -23.03 2.33 -13.30
C PHE A 154 -22.77 2.30 -14.81
N ASP A 155 -21.84 1.49 -15.31
CA ASP A 155 -21.51 1.45 -16.74
C ASP A 155 -21.79 0.08 -17.35
N PRO A 156 -22.92 -0.10 -18.07
CA PRO A 156 -23.27 -1.37 -18.72
C PRO A 156 -22.38 -1.73 -19.90
N SER A 157 -21.52 -0.83 -20.38
CA SER A 157 -20.64 -1.06 -21.51
C SER A 157 -19.31 -1.74 -21.14
N ILE A 158 -18.95 -1.78 -19.86
CA ILE A 158 -17.74 -2.43 -19.37
C ILE A 158 -18.06 -3.69 -18.55
N PRO A 159 -17.11 -4.65 -18.42
CA PRO A 159 -17.35 -5.90 -17.70
C PRO A 159 -17.86 -5.70 -16.27
N GLY A 160 -18.50 -6.74 -15.74
CA GLY A 160 -18.91 -6.77 -14.34
C GLY A 160 -20.09 -5.86 -13.98
N TYR A 161 -20.72 -5.18 -14.94
CA TYR A 161 -21.88 -4.34 -14.68
C TYR A 161 -22.98 -5.10 -13.96
N ASN A 162 -23.29 -4.65 -12.75
CA ASN A 162 -24.45 -5.09 -11.99
C ASN A 162 -24.89 -3.92 -11.10
N PRO A 163 -26.13 -3.40 -11.23
CA PRO A 163 -26.62 -2.34 -10.37
C PRO A 163 -26.49 -2.65 -8.87
N GLU A 164 -26.48 -3.91 -8.45
CA GLU A 164 -26.30 -4.32 -7.05
C GLU A 164 -24.89 -4.11 -6.51
N ASN A 165 -23.88 -3.93 -7.38
CA ASN A 165 -22.50 -3.63 -6.97
C ASN A 165 -22.40 -2.31 -6.19
N ARG A 166 -23.44 -1.46 -6.23
CA ARG A 166 -23.56 -0.30 -5.35
C ARG A 166 -23.42 -0.67 -3.87
N LYS A 167 -23.75 -1.90 -3.46
CA LYS A 167 -23.59 -2.39 -2.07
C LYS A 167 -22.15 -2.73 -1.68
N ASN A 168 -21.28 -2.91 -2.67
CA ASN A 168 -19.88 -3.32 -2.49
C ASN A 168 -18.92 -2.13 -2.50
N VAL A 169 -19.42 -0.92 -2.77
CA VAL A 169 -18.66 0.33 -2.78
C VAL A 169 -19.19 1.27 -1.73
N GLU A 170 -18.40 2.28 -1.38
CA GLU A 170 -18.78 3.27 -0.39
C GLU A 170 -19.88 4.23 -0.85
N TRP A 171 -20.58 4.78 0.13
CA TRP A 171 -21.71 5.69 -0.04
C TRP A 171 -21.43 7.03 0.62
N THR A 172 -22.11 8.08 0.17
CA THR A 172 -22.07 9.41 0.79
C THR A 172 -23.27 9.71 1.71
N SER A 173 -24.22 8.76 1.81
CA SER A 173 -25.40 8.81 2.69
C SER A 173 -25.84 7.39 3.09
N TRP A 174 -26.87 7.26 3.92
CA TRP A 174 -27.41 6.00 4.45
C TRP A 174 -28.08 5.07 3.44
N THR A 175 -28.10 5.45 2.16
CA THR A 175 -28.76 4.68 1.08
C THR A 175 -27.81 4.34 -0.06
N PRO A 176 -27.95 3.15 -0.68
CA PRO A 176 -27.14 2.74 -1.82
C PRO A 176 -27.22 3.66 -3.05
N ASP A 177 -28.25 4.49 -3.17
CA ASP A 177 -28.39 5.47 -4.27
C ASP A 177 -27.31 6.56 -4.23
N SER A 178 -26.62 6.70 -3.11
CA SER A 178 -25.50 7.61 -2.92
C SER A 178 -24.13 6.96 -3.12
N ALA A 179 -24.10 5.75 -3.71
CA ALA A 179 -22.88 5.04 -4.04
C ALA A 179 -21.97 5.86 -4.97
N VAL A 180 -20.67 5.78 -4.73
CA VAL A 180 -19.68 6.51 -5.53
C VAL A 180 -19.30 5.73 -6.79
N LYS A 181 -19.08 6.45 -7.89
CA LYS A 181 -18.58 5.94 -9.18
C LYS A 181 -17.07 6.15 -9.34
N VAL A 182 -16.52 7.10 -8.59
CA VAL A 182 -15.12 7.51 -8.62
C VAL A 182 -14.71 7.97 -7.22
N CYS A 183 -13.43 7.83 -6.90
CA CYS A 183 -12.81 8.48 -5.76
C CYS A 183 -11.52 9.18 -6.22
N TRP A 184 -10.90 9.91 -5.30
CA TRP A 184 -9.58 10.52 -5.49
C TRP A 184 -8.61 10.00 -4.45
N ARG A 185 -7.33 10.04 -4.81
CA ARG A 185 -6.19 9.71 -3.96
C ARG A 185 -5.12 10.75 -4.17
N ASP A 186 -4.36 11.06 -3.13
CA ASP A 186 -3.20 11.95 -3.22
C ASP A 186 -2.05 11.39 -2.39
N TRP A 187 -1.01 10.92 -3.08
CA TRP A 187 0.26 10.46 -2.50
C TRP A 187 1.43 11.33 -3.01
N GLY A 188 1.19 12.63 -3.17
CA GLY A 188 2.12 13.62 -3.73
C GLY A 188 1.63 14.19 -5.06
N GLN A 189 0.75 13.45 -5.74
CA GLN A 189 -0.05 13.94 -6.85
C GLN A 189 -1.46 13.35 -6.77
N GLN A 190 -2.46 14.20 -6.94
CA GLN A 190 -3.84 13.76 -7.01
C GLN A 190 -4.11 12.95 -8.28
N ILE A 191 -4.78 11.80 -8.10
CA ILE A 191 -5.29 10.94 -9.17
C ILE A 191 -6.74 10.54 -8.88
N ARG A 192 -7.49 10.25 -9.96
CA ARG A 192 -8.76 9.52 -9.84
C ARG A 192 -8.47 8.04 -9.61
N VAL A 193 -9.26 7.42 -8.76
CA VAL A 193 -9.28 5.98 -8.52
C VAL A 193 -10.70 5.45 -8.62
N LEU A 194 -10.83 4.13 -8.81
CA LEU A 194 -12.12 3.44 -8.78
C LEU A 194 -12.82 3.65 -7.43
N PRO A 195 -14.15 3.41 -7.35
CA PRO A 195 -14.91 3.55 -6.10
C PRO A 195 -14.19 2.89 -4.92
N ALA A 196 -14.13 3.58 -3.78
CA ALA A 196 -13.63 2.98 -2.56
C ALA A 196 -14.50 1.74 -2.21
N PRO A 197 -13.90 0.58 -1.90
CA PRO A 197 -14.67 -0.60 -1.54
C PRO A 197 -15.35 -0.40 -0.19
N ASN A 198 -16.59 -0.89 -0.08
CA ASN A 198 -17.23 -1.11 1.22
C ASN A 198 -16.49 -2.26 1.91
N ILE A 199 -15.58 -1.94 2.82
CA ILE A 199 -14.72 -2.92 3.49
C ILE A 199 -15.48 -3.91 4.39
N ALA A 200 -16.76 -3.63 4.69
CA ALA A 200 -17.63 -4.56 5.39
C ALA A 200 -18.47 -5.44 4.46
N SER A 201 -18.44 -5.22 3.14
CA SER A 201 -19.21 -6.02 2.18
C SER A 201 -18.77 -7.49 2.21
N PRO A 202 -19.71 -8.44 2.34
CA PRO A 202 -19.41 -9.87 2.20
C PRO A 202 -18.73 -10.21 0.86
N ALA A 203 -19.09 -9.54 -0.23
CA ALA A 203 -18.47 -9.79 -1.53
C ALA A 203 -17.01 -9.32 -1.58
N ILE A 204 -16.72 -8.16 -0.98
CA ILE A 204 -15.34 -7.65 -0.84
C ILE A 204 -14.51 -8.58 0.06
N LEU A 205 -15.06 -9.01 1.20
CA LEU A 205 -14.38 -9.96 2.09
C LEU A 205 -14.12 -11.31 1.42
N ASN A 206 -15.11 -11.85 0.71
CA ASN A 206 -14.94 -13.10 -0.04
C ASN A 206 -13.87 -12.97 -1.14
N ALA A 207 -13.77 -11.83 -1.80
CA ALA A 207 -12.71 -11.59 -2.78
C ALA A 207 -11.31 -11.60 -2.15
N HIS A 208 -11.16 -11.12 -0.91
CA HIS A 208 -9.91 -11.29 -0.16
C HIS A 208 -9.64 -12.77 0.14
N TYR A 209 -10.67 -13.51 0.55
CA TYR A 209 -10.56 -14.93 0.88
C TYR A 209 -10.17 -15.77 -0.32
N GLU A 210 -10.71 -15.50 -1.51
CA GLU A 210 -10.32 -16.16 -2.76
C GLU A 210 -8.82 -15.99 -3.05
N ALA A 211 -8.29 -14.78 -2.86
CA ALA A 211 -6.86 -14.52 -3.02
C ALA A 211 -6.01 -15.18 -1.91
N TYR A 212 -6.52 -15.22 -0.67
CA TYR A 212 -5.86 -15.93 0.44
C TYR A 212 -5.81 -17.45 0.22
N ASP A 213 -6.92 -18.05 -0.21
CA ASP A 213 -7.03 -19.48 -0.53
C ASP A 213 -6.04 -19.88 -1.64
N LEU A 214 -5.70 -18.94 -2.53
CA LEU A 214 -4.68 -19.13 -3.55
C LEU A 214 -3.25 -19.01 -3.01
N LEU A 215 -2.95 -17.93 -2.28
CA LEU A 215 -1.56 -17.54 -1.94
C LEU A 215 -1.04 -18.19 -0.66
N LEU A 216 -1.88 -18.27 0.39
CA LEU A 216 -1.45 -18.76 1.70
C LEU A 216 -0.99 -20.22 1.70
N PRO A 217 -1.61 -21.16 0.95
CA PRO A 217 -1.10 -22.52 0.83
C PRO A 217 0.31 -22.60 0.24
N ILE A 218 0.64 -21.71 -0.70
CA ILE A 218 1.98 -21.64 -1.31
C ILE A 218 2.99 -21.18 -0.25
N ILE A 219 2.66 -20.12 0.49
CA ILE A 219 3.52 -19.57 1.55
C ILE A 219 3.77 -20.61 2.65
N ILE A 220 2.71 -21.25 3.17
CA ILE A 220 2.88 -22.20 4.28
C ILE A 220 3.63 -23.46 3.82
N LYS A 221 3.42 -23.92 2.58
CA LYS A 221 4.18 -25.02 1.99
C LYS A 221 5.65 -24.63 1.91
N TRP A 222 5.96 -23.46 1.36
CA TRP A 222 7.32 -22.94 1.28
C TRP A 222 7.99 -22.88 2.65
N ILE A 223 7.35 -22.25 3.64
CA ILE A 223 7.86 -22.17 5.02
C ILE A 223 8.17 -23.56 5.54
N LYS A 224 7.29 -24.55 5.37
CA LYS A 224 7.51 -25.93 5.85
C LYS A 224 8.71 -26.61 5.18
N HIS A 225 8.93 -26.35 3.89
CA HIS A 225 10.05 -26.93 3.13
C HIS A 225 11.41 -26.29 3.44
N LEU A 226 11.44 -25.05 3.94
CA LEU A 226 12.69 -24.41 4.35
C LEU A 226 13.40 -25.23 5.45
N PRO A 227 14.73 -25.48 5.32
CA PRO A 227 15.53 -26.01 6.40
C PRO A 227 15.43 -25.16 7.67
N ALA A 228 15.65 -25.76 8.85
CA ALA A 228 15.59 -25.05 10.14
C ALA A 228 16.47 -23.79 10.14
N ALA A 229 17.68 -23.89 9.58
CA ALA A 229 18.63 -22.78 9.47
C ALA A 229 18.18 -21.66 8.52
N LYS A 230 17.18 -21.89 7.64
CA LYS A 230 16.65 -20.91 6.68
C LYS A 230 15.26 -20.37 7.05
N LYS A 231 14.66 -20.78 8.19
CA LYS A 231 13.34 -20.27 8.61
C LYS A 231 13.30 -18.74 8.77
N TYR A 232 14.44 -18.11 9.01
CA TYR A 232 14.57 -16.66 9.10
C TYR A 232 14.21 -15.92 7.80
N LEU A 233 14.19 -16.61 6.65
CA LEU A 233 13.80 -16.03 5.37
C LEU A 233 12.34 -15.58 5.35
N PHE A 234 11.49 -16.15 6.21
CA PHE A 234 10.11 -15.70 6.36
C PHE A 234 10.02 -14.49 7.31
N GLY A 235 9.92 -13.31 6.69
CA GLY A 235 9.76 -12.01 7.33
C GLY A 235 8.38 -11.76 7.93
N GLY A 236 7.39 -12.60 7.63
CA GLY A 236 6.01 -12.49 8.10
C GLY A 236 5.06 -12.02 7.00
N ILE A 237 3.78 -11.90 7.36
CA ILE A 237 2.71 -11.42 6.48
C ILE A 237 2.07 -10.18 7.09
N ARG A 238 1.99 -9.10 6.32
CA ARG A 238 1.23 -7.90 6.66
C ARG A 238 -0.12 -7.91 5.97
N ILE A 239 -1.17 -7.63 6.73
CA ILE A 239 -2.56 -7.64 6.30
C ILE A 239 -3.11 -6.21 6.28
N GLY A 240 -3.67 -5.85 5.11
CA GLY A 240 -4.14 -4.49 4.82
C GLY A 240 -3.00 -3.55 4.46
N TRP A 241 -3.34 -2.43 3.84
CA TRP A 241 -2.42 -1.35 3.46
C TRP A 241 -3.02 -0.02 3.87
N GLU A 242 -2.60 0.47 5.02
CA GLU A 242 -3.21 1.65 5.65
C GLU A 242 -4.75 1.54 5.70
N ALA A 243 -5.23 0.37 6.13
CA ALA A 243 -6.66 0.06 6.17
C ALA A 243 -7.44 1.16 6.91
N GLY A 244 -8.44 1.72 6.23
CA GLY A 244 -9.11 2.94 6.68
C GLY A 244 -10.10 3.49 5.65
N ILE A 245 -11.07 4.29 6.10
CA ILE A 245 -12.08 4.90 5.23
C ILE A 245 -11.77 6.39 5.06
N ASN A 246 -12.00 6.95 3.87
CA ASN A 246 -11.74 8.35 3.52
C ASN A 246 -10.27 8.81 3.61
N TYR A 247 -9.33 7.88 3.74
CA TYR A 247 -7.91 8.19 3.83
C TYR A 247 -7.25 8.03 2.45
N ASN A 248 -7.06 6.78 2.02
CA ASN A 248 -6.47 6.44 0.72
C ASN A 248 -7.41 6.64 -0.47
N ALA A 249 -8.72 6.62 -0.25
CA ALA A 249 -9.70 6.97 -1.26
C ALA A 249 -10.71 7.94 -0.60
N TYR A 250 -10.76 9.16 -1.10
CA TYR A 250 -11.66 10.21 -0.64
C TYR A 250 -12.58 10.66 -1.77
N TYR A 251 -13.66 11.36 -1.42
CA TYR A 251 -14.69 11.76 -2.38
C TYR A 251 -14.97 13.25 -2.30
N TYR A 252 -14.86 13.94 -3.44
CA TYR A 252 -15.29 15.34 -3.55
C TYR A 252 -16.81 15.46 -3.68
N LYS A 253 -17.37 16.57 -3.20
CA LYS A 253 -18.75 16.97 -3.46
C LYS A 253 -19.02 16.92 -4.97
N ASN A 254 -20.13 16.30 -5.36
CA ASN A 254 -20.54 16.10 -6.75
C ASN A 254 -19.57 15.25 -7.60
N GLY A 255 -18.72 14.42 -6.98
CA GLY A 255 -17.72 13.63 -7.69
C GLY A 255 -18.27 12.74 -8.82
N ASN A 256 -19.42 12.10 -8.62
CA ASN A 256 -20.11 11.32 -9.65
C ASN A 256 -20.51 12.19 -10.85
N GLU A 257 -21.01 13.41 -10.63
CA GLU A 257 -21.41 14.31 -11.73
C GLU A 257 -20.20 14.79 -12.53
N ILE A 258 -19.08 15.08 -11.84
CA ILE A 258 -17.82 15.45 -12.47
C ILE A 258 -17.33 14.30 -13.36
N PHE A 259 -17.37 13.08 -12.83
CA PHE A 259 -16.99 11.88 -13.57
C PHE A 259 -17.90 11.60 -14.76
N ASP A 260 -19.22 11.71 -14.59
CA ASP A 260 -20.19 11.46 -15.67
C ASP A 260 -20.02 12.46 -16.82
N LYS A 261 -19.73 13.74 -16.53
CA LYS A 261 -19.51 14.76 -17.56
C LYS A 261 -18.14 14.66 -18.23
N HIS A 262 -17.13 14.26 -17.47
CA HIS A 262 -15.73 14.30 -17.89
C HIS A 262 -14.98 13.02 -17.51
N PRO A 263 -15.39 11.83 -17.97
CA PRO A 263 -14.80 10.57 -17.50
C PRO A 263 -13.31 10.46 -17.87
N SER A 264 -12.93 10.99 -19.05
CA SER A 264 -11.62 10.83 -19.67
C SER A 264 -10.58 11.90 -19.36
N THR A 265 -10.93 12.94 -18.61
CA THR A 265 -10.03 14.05 -18.29
C THR A 265 -10.12 14.45 -16.84
N THR A 266 -8.97 14.79 -16.23
CA THR A 266 -8.86 15.28 -14.86
C THR A 266 -8.79 16.81 -14.79
N GLU A 267 -8.94 17.51 -15.92
CA GLU A 267 -8.89 18.99 -15.99
C GLU A 267 -9.94 19.65 -15.08
N TYR A 268 -11.11 19.01 -14.97
CA TYR A 268 -12.25 19.48 -14.19
C TYR A 268 -12.26 18.93 -12.76
N ASP A 269 -11.22 18.19 -12.35
CA ASP A 269 -11.15 17.68 -10.99
C ASP A 269 -10.89 18.82 -10.01
N PRO A 270 -11.54 18.81 -8.83
CA PRO A 270 -11.22 19.73 -7.76
C PRO A 270 -9.75 19.61 -7.39
N LYS A 271 -9.10 20.74 -7.09
CA LYS A 271 -7.70 20.81 -6.66
C LYS A 271 -7.63 21.24 -5.20
N GLY A 272 -6.57 20.81 -4.51
CA GLY A 272 -6.17 21.41 -3.24
C GLY A 272 -6.81 20.80 -2.00
N ARG A 273 -6.85 19.46 -1.88
CA ARG A 273 -7.09 18.83 -0.59
C ARG A 273 -6.02 19.29 0.40
N THR A 274 -6.40 20.05 1.42
CA THR A 274 -5.51 20.37 2.54
C THR A 274 -5.60 19.23 3.56
N THR A 275 -4.54 18.44 3.68
CA THR A 275 -4.47 17.27 4.57
C THR A 275 -4.43 17.61 6.06
N THR A 276 -4.48 18.90 6.43
CA THR A 276 -4.05 19.40 7.74
C THR A 276 -5.14 19.50 8.81
N GLU A 277 -6.44 19.39 8.50
CA GLU A 277 -7.45 19.83 9.48
C GLU A 277 -8.34 18.76 10.10
N ASN A 278 -8.54 17.58 9.50
CA ASN A 278 -9.31 16.51 10.12
C ASN A 278 -8.97 15.17 9.46
N PHE A 279 -9.31 14.09 10.15
CA PHE A 279 -9.48 12.81 9.48
C PHE A 279 -10.63 13.05 8.50
N SER A 280 -10.20 13.32 7.26
CA SER A 280 -10.94 13.05 6.05
C SER A 280 -12.00 14.02 5.55
N LEU A 281 -12.08 15.27 6.02
CA LEU A 281 -12.95 16.25 5.36
C LEU A 281 -12.32 17.63 5.33
N ASP A 282 -11.94 18.06 4.13
CA ASP A 282 -11.92 19.48 3.80
C ASP A 282 -13.35 19.98 3.53
N SER A 283 -13.53 21.28 3.31
CA SER A 283 -14.85 21.85 2.97
C SER A 283 -15.44 21.30 1.66
N ASN A 284 -14.64 20.60 0.85
CA ASN A 284 -14.99 20.18 -0.51
C ASN A 284 -15.19 18.66 -0.63
N THR A 285 -14.96 17.89 0.43
CA THR A 285 -15.09 16.43 0.46
C THR A 285 -16.31 16.00 1.28
N LEU A 286 -16.82 14.81 0.99
CA LEU A 286 -17.91 14.18 1.73
C LEU A 286 -17.42 12.95 2.47
N ARG A 287 -18.07 12.64 3.61
CA ARG A 287 -17.80 11.42 4.36
C ARG A 287 -18.27 10.22 3.54
N LEU A 288 -17.37 9.28 3.33
CA LEU A 288 -17.66 7.89 3.05
C LEU A 288 -17.78 7.09 4.35
N GLY A 289 -18.12 5.80 4.24
CA GLY A 289 -18.23 4.85 5.34
C GLY A 289 -19.66 4.53 5.74
N TYR A 290 -20.65 5.17 5.11
CA TYR A 290 -22.06 4.87 5.33
C TYR A 290 -22.42 3.45 4.88
N ALA A 291 -21.81 2.96 3.78
CA ALA A 291 -22.01 1.60 3.30
C ALA A 291 -21.47 0.59 4.32
N ALA A 292 -20.23 0.80 4.78
CA ALA A 292 -19.59 -0.09 5.75
C ALA A 292 -20.25 -0.06 7.14
N ALA A 293 -20.67 1.11 7.60
CA ALA A 293 -21.43 1.25 8.85
C ALA A 293 -22.76 0.49 8.81
N SER A 294 -23.51 0.67 7.72
CA SER A 294 -24.80 0.01 7.50
C SER A 294 -24.63 -1.50 7.39
N THR A 295 -23.68 -1.95 6.57
CA THR A 295 -23.42 -3.38 6.33
C THR A 295 -22.95 -4.10 7.60
N SER A 296 -22.16 -3.40 8.42
CA SER A 296 -21.68 -3.93 9.71
C SER A 296 -22.73 -3.86 10.83
N ASN A 297 -23.92 -3.29 10.58
CA ASN A 297 -24.91 -2.96 11.60
C ASN A 297 -24.30 -2.17 12.77
N ILE A 298 -23.36 -1.27 12.50
CA ILE A 298 -22.75 -0.41 13.53
C ILE A 298 -23.57 0.86 13.72
N GLN A 299 -24.06 1.43 12.61
CA GLN A 299 -24.91 2.61 12.59
C GLN A 299 -25.66 2.64 11.25
N THR A 300 -26.89 3.17 11.24
CA THR A 300 -27.77 3.25 10.06
C THR A 300 -28.44 4.61 9.88
N GLU A 301 -28.21 5.55 10.80
CA GLU A 301 -28.77 6.90 10.78
C GLU A 301 -27.87 7.88 11.56
N GLY A 302 -28.08 9.18 11.41
CA GLY A 302 -27.29 10.23 12.08
C GLY A 302 -25.91 10.47 11.45
N GLU A 303 -25.04 11.16 12.17
CA GLU A 303 -23.69 11.49 11.69
C GLU A 303 -22.66 10.41 12.03
N LEU A 304 -21.77 10.10 11.08
CA LEU A 304 -20.65 9.19 11.31
C LEU A 304 -19.54 9.87 12.13
N THR A 305 -19.09 9.19 13.19
CA THR A 305 -18.02 9.64 14.09
C THR A 305 -16.74 8.82 13.92
N ASN A 306 -15.59 9.32 14.39
CA ASN A 306 -14.34 8.55 14.37
C ASN A 306 -14.48 7.20 15.10
N ALA A 307 -15.22 7.15 16.21
CA ALA A 307 -15.47 5.91 16.95
C ALA A 307 -16.21 4.83 16.12
N VAL A 308 -17.01 5.24 15.13
CA VAL A 308 -17.68 4.33 14.19
C VAL A 308 -16.67 3.79 13.19
N TYR A 309 -15.84 4.64 12.60
CA TYR A 309 -14.77 4.22 11.70
C TYR A 309 -13.79 3.28 12.38
N GLU A 310 -13.37 3.59 13.61
CA GLU A 310 -12.48 2.75 14.41
C GLU A 310 -13.03 1.33 14.57
N LYS A 311 -14.33 1.19 14.86
CA LYS A 311 -14.99 -0.13 14.97
C LYS A 311 -15.07 -0.86 13.63
N ILE A 312 -15.37 -0.15 12.54
CA ILE A 312 -15.44 -0.75 11.20
C ILE A 312 -14.05 -1.26 10.79
N VAL A 313 -13.02 -0.41 10.88
CA VAL A 313 -11.64 -0.74 10.53
C VAL A 313 -11.15 -1.90 11.38
N HIS A 314 -11.40 -1.88 12.70
CA HIS A 314 -11.06 -2.98 13.59
C HIS A 314 -11.68 -4.31 13.15
N ARG A 315 -13.00 -4.33 12.91
CA ARG A 315 -13.71 -5.55 12.47
C ARG A 315 -13.18 -6.06 11.14
N TYR A 316 -12.87 -5.16 10.21
CA TYR A 316 -12.30 -5.51 8.91
C TYR A 316 -10.95 -6.20 9.06
N VAL A 317 -9.96 -5.56 9.70
CA VAL A 317 -8.62 -6.15 9.83
C VAL A 317 -8.61 -7.39 10.72
N GLU A 318 -9.40 -7.43 11.80
CA GLU A 318 -9.54 -8.63 12.64
C GLU A 318 -10.11 -9.79 11.83
N THR A 319 -11.13 -9.54 11.00
CA THR A 319 -11.76 -10.57 10.17
C THR A 319 -10.78 -11.16 9.17
N LEU A 320 -9.98 -10.34 8.50
CA LEU A 320 -8.94 -10.80 7.59
C LEU A 320 -7.86 -11.58 8.33
N CYS A 321 -7.29 -11.04 9.41
CA CYS A 321 -6.25 -11.73 10.19
C CYS A 321 -6.75 -13.08 10.73
N ARG A 322 -7.97 -13.15 11.25
CA ARG A 322 -8.59 -14.39 11.70
C ARG A 322 -8.67 -15.42 10.57
N TYR A 323 -9.07 -15.02 9.37
CA TYR A 323 -9.13 -15.92 8.22
C TYR A 323 -7.75 -16.50 7.90
N VAL A 324 -6.72 -15.66 7.87
CA VAL A 324 -5.33 -16.10 7.63
C VAL A 324 -4.86 -17.11 8.68
N THR A 325 -5.24 -16.97 9.95
CA THR A 325 -4.84 -17.94 10.99
C THR A 325 -5.39 -19.36 10.76
N ASN A 326 -6.47 -19.53 9.98
CA ASN A 326 -6.99 -20.86 9.63
C ASN A 326 -6.01 -21.70 8.78
N PHE A 327 -5.01 -21.06 8.16
CA PHE A 327 -3.96 -21.72 7.38
C PHE A 327 -2.76 -22.18 8.23
N GLY A 328 -2.80 -21.92 9.55
CA GLY A 328 -1.76 -22.32 10.49
C GLY A 328 -0.70 -21.26 10.78
N PHE A 329 -0.90 -20.01 10.34
CA PHE A 329 -0.07 -18.88 10.75
C PHE A 329 -0.33 -18.49 12.21
N THR A 330 0.72 -18.14 12.92
CA THR A 330 0.66 -17.68 14.31
C THR A 330 0.56 -16.15 14.40
N PRO A 331 0.05 -15.59 15.51
CA PRO A 331 -0.04 -14.14 15.67
C PRO A 331 1.30 -13.38 15.57
N LYS A 332 2.43 -14.07 15.78
CA LYS A 332 3.78 -13.50 15.66
C LYS A 332 4.28 -13.42 14.22
N GLU A 333 3.61 -14.11 13.30
CA GLU A 333 3.92 -14.12 11.88
C GLU A 333 3.03 -13.15 11.09
N LEU A 334 1.98 -12.62 11.73
CA LEU A 334 1.02 -11.71 11.12
C LEU A 334 1.18 -10.31 11.70
N PHE A 335 1.09 -9.31 10.83
CA PHE A 335 1.13 -7.89 11.17
C PHE A 335 -0.11 -7.21 10.58
N THR A 336 -0.74 -6.28 11.30
CA THR A 336 -1.76 -5.41 10.71
C THR A 336 -1.12 -4.17 10.13
N HIS A 337 -1.85 -3.48 9.25
CA HIS A 337 -1.50 -2.14 8.83
C HIS A 337 -2.75 -1.28 8.66
N ILE A 338 -2.98 -0.39 9.62
CA ILE A 338 -4.05 0.62 9.52
C ILE A 338 -3.44 2.00 9.22
N GLY A 339 -4.25 2.86 8.60
CA GLY A 339 -3.90 4.25 8.30
C GLY A 339 -4.68 5.23 9.16
N GLY A 340 -4.38 6.52 8.99
CA GLY A 340 -5.16 7.58 9.62
C GLY A 340 -4.73 7.98 11.04
N ASN A 341 -3.51 7.65 11.45
CA ASN A 341 -2.96 7.97 12.77
C ASN A 341 -1.87 9.05 12.65
N TYR A 342 -2.25 10.33 12.66
CA TYR A 342 -1.31 11.45 12.54
C TYR A 342 -1.63 12.57 13.53
N ALA A 343 -0.73 13.52 13.69
CA ALA A 343 -0.99 14.70 14.52
C ALA A 343 -1.85 15.72 13.74
N PRO A 344 -2.77 16.45 14.39
CA PRO A 344 -3.13 16.34 15.81
C PRO A 344 -3.99 15.10 16.12
N PHE A 345 -3.50 14.22 17.02
CA PHE A 345 -4.03 12.86 17.18
C PHE A 345 -5.48 12.79 17.67
N ASP A 346 -5.94 13.80 18.39
CA ASP A 346 -7.32 13.94 18.86
C ASP A 346 -8.33 14.13 17.72
N LYS A 347 -7.88 14.58 16.55
CA LYS A 347 -8.71 14.75 15.36
C LYS A 347 -8.76 13.52 14.46
N HIS A 348 -7.95 12.50 14.73
CA HIS A 348 -7.77 11.37 13.83
C HIS A 348 -8.09 10.03 14.49
N LEU A 349 -7.92 8.94 13.75
CA LEU A 349 -8.22 7.62 14.30
C LEU A 349 -7.24 7.29 15.42
N LYS A 350 -7.76 6.65 16.46
CA LYS A 350 -6.91 6.01 17.48
C LYS A 350 -6.14 4.82 16.91
N PHE A 351 -5.15 4.33 17.66
CA PHE A 351 -4.29 3.24 17.24
C PHE A 351 -4.93 1.85 17.46
N TRP A 352 -5.84 1.75 18.44
CA TRP A 352 -6.49 0.51 18.87
C TRP A 352 -7.17 -0.31 17.77
N PRO A 353 -7.69 0.26 16.65
CA PRO A 353 -8.30 -0.56 15.60
C PRO A 353 -7.36 -1.63 15.03
N ALA A 354 -6.05 -1.40 15.04
CA ALA A 354 -5.04 -2.37 14.62
C ALA A 354 -4.87 -3.52 15.61
N ILE A 355 -5.22 -3.31 16.88
CA ILE A 355 -4.97 -4.26 17.96
C ILE A 355 -6.03 -5.36 17.94
N ASN A 356 -5.59 -6.59 17.65
CA ASN A 356 -6.42 -7.79 17.75
C ASN A 356 -5.57 -9.00 18.16
N ARG A 357 -6.21 -10.12 18.52
CA ARG A 357 -5.50 -11.31 19.04
C ARG A 357 -4.79 -12.15 17.98
N TYR A 358 -5.03 -11.87 16.70
CA TYR A 358 -4.57 -12.70 15.58
C TYR A 358 -3.29 -12.18 14.93
N ALA A 359 -2.84 -10.98 15.27
CA ALA A 359 -1.68 -10.34 14.65
C ALA A 359 -0.98 -9.36 15.60
N THR A 360 0.28 -9.06 15.29
CA THR A 360 1.01 -7.94 15.89
C THR A 360 0.48 -6.63 15.29
N PRO A 361 0.07 -5.64 16.10
CA PRO A 361 -0.50 -4.40 15.57
C PRO A 361 0.56 -3.54 14.88
N GLY A 362 0.17 -2.80 13.85
CA GLY A 362 1.10 -1.97 13.08
C GLY A 362 0.44 -0.81 12.33
N TRP A 363 1.23 0.24 12.14
CA TRP A 363 0.81 1.56 11.65
C TRP A 363 1.88 2.20 10.76
N SER A 364 1.49 3.28 10.08
CA SER A 364 2.42 4.16 9.36
C SER A 364 3.03 5.20 10.30
N PHE A 365 4.33 5.43 10.19
CA PHE A 365 5.07 6.49 10.90
C PHE A 365 5.85 7.33 9.90
N TYR A 366 5.34 8.53 9.65
CA TYR A 366 5.94 9.52 8.76
C TYR A 366 6.46 10.70 9.58
N SER A 367 7.78 10.90 9.58
CA SER A 367 8.44 12.03 10.25
C SER A 367 8.10 12.19 11.75
N MET A 368 7.94 11.09 12.47
CA MET A 368 7.43 11.09 13.84
C MET A 368 8.00 9.99 14.72
N ASP A 369 8.34 10.36 15.96
CA ASP A 369 8.70 9.44 17.04
C ASP A 369 7.48 8.64 17.54
N PRO A 370 7.54 7.31 17.64
CA PRO A 370 6.43 6.52 18.21
C PRO A 370 6.20 6.81 19.69
N SER A 371 7.22 7.28 20.43
CA SER A 371 7.06 7.73 21.82
C SER A 371 6.20 8.99 21.95
N SER A 372 6.09 9.77 20.87
CA SER A 372 5.29 11.00 20.79
C SER A 372 3.94 10.78 20.10
N ALA A 373 3.62 9.53 19.73
CA ALA A 373 2.45 9.19 18.93
C ALA A 373 1.15 9.08 19.75
N GLY A 374 0.69 10.21 20.30
CA GLY A 374 -0.61 10.33 20.95
C GLY A 374 -0.91 9.22 21.96
N SER A 375 -2.03 8.51 21.78
CA SER A 375 -2.50 7.45 22.67
C SER A 375 -1.82 6.08 22.49
N LEU A 376 -0.86 5.95 21.55
CA LEU A 376 -0.26 4.66 21.19
C LEU A 376 0.29 3.87 22.39
N SER A 377 1.07 4.53 23.25
CA SER A 377 1.70 3.85 24.40
C SER A 377 0.68 3.32 25.40
N ASP A 378 -0.38 4.10 25.65
CA ASP A 378 -1.45 3.77 26.61
C ASP A 378 -2.37 2.69 26.05
N GLU A 379 -2.67 2.71 24.75
CA GLU A 379 -3.49 1.69 24.09
C GLU A 379 -2.78 0.34 24.04
N LEU A 380 -1.48 0.32 23.71
CA LEU A 380 -0.66 -0.90 23.81
C LEU A 380 -0.59 -1.43 25.25
N LYS A 381 -0.41 -0.54 26.23
CA LYS A 381 -0.40 -0.92 27.66
C LYS A 381 -1.74 -1.50 28.09
N THR A 382 -2.85 -0.88 27.70
CA THR A 382 -4.22 -1.32 28.01
C THR A 382 -4.51 -2.69 27.41
N ALA A 383 -4.01 -2.95 26.21
CA ALA A 383 -4.11 -4.25 25.56
C ALA A 383 -3.14 -5.32 26.11
N GLY A 384 -2.25 -4.97 27.04
CA GLY A 384 -1.23 -5.88 27.56
C GLY A 384 -0.16 -6.24 26.52
N LEU A 385 0.06 -5.38 25.53
CA LEU A 385 1.02 -5.61 24.44
C LEU A 385 2.27 -4.75 24.58
N SER A 386 3.41 -5.35 24.32
CA SER A 386 4.67 -4.64 24.06
C SER A 386 5.08 -4.70 22.59
N GLN A 387 4.55 -5.68 21.85
CA GLN A 387 4.91 -5.95 20.46
C GLN A 387 4.09 -5.11 19.51
N TRP A 388 4.77 -4.54 18.51
CA TRP A 388 4.15 -3.74 17.46
C TRP A 388 5.04 -3.70 16.21
N ALA A 389 4.52 -3.10 15.13
CA ALA A 389 5.24 -2.89 13.88
C ALA A 389 5.11 -1.45 13.37
N ALA A 390 6.21 -0.89 12.89
CA ALA A 390 6.19 0.24 11.98
C ALA A 390 5.94 -0.31 10.57
N SER A 391 4.67 -0.63 10.32
CA SER A 391 4.18 -1.23 9.08
C SER A 391 4.52 -0.37 7.86
N GLU A 392 4.56 0.95 8.01
CA GLU A 392 5.30 1.83 7.10
C GLU A 392 6.10 2.81 7.94
N TRP A 393 7.32 3.09 7.49
CA TRP A 393 8.22 3.98 8.18
C TRP A 393 8.99 4.82 7.17
N LEU A 394 8.91 6.13 7.33
CA LEU A 394 9.76 7.06 6.61
C LEU A 394 9.97 8.29 7.46
N TRP A 395 11.18 8.41 7.99
CA TRP A 395 11.57 9.56 8.79
C TRP A 395 12.91 10.11 8.29
N PRO A 396 12.86 11.03 7.31
CA PRO A 396 14.06 11.54 6.69
C PRO A 396 14.87 12.39 7.67
N GLY A 397 16.18 12.13 7.71
CA GLY A 397 17.18 12.99 8.34
C GLY A 397 17.98 13.76 7.28
N GLN A 398 18.42 14.96 7.61
CA GLN A 398 19.35 15.75 6.81
C GLN A 398 20.77 15.17 6.85
N THR A 399 21.08 14.38 7.89
CA THR A 399 22.39 13.73 8.08
C THR A 399 22.24 12.22 8.30
N SER A 400 23.34 11.47 8.10
CA SER A 400 23.33 10.02 8.38
C SER A 400 23.10 9.73 9.87
N ASP A 401 23.49 10.65 10.75
CA ASP A 401 23.34 10.49 12.19
C ASP A 401 21.89 10.68 12.61
N GLU A 402 21.16 11.62 12.00
CA GLU A 402 19.71 11.78 12.19
C GLU A 402 18.93 10.54 11.73
N TRP A 403 19.22 9.99 10.55
CA TRP A 403 18.62 8.73 10.09
C TRP A 403 18.87 7.57 11.08
N CYS A 404 20.11 7.42 11.53
CA CYS A 404 20.48 6.39 12.51
C CYS A 404 19.72 6.57 13.83
N GLU A 405 19.59 7.82 14.29
CA GLU A 405 18.89 8.14 15.52
C GLU A 405 17.38 7.90 15.42
N HIS A 406 16.73 8.29 14.31
CA HIS A 406 15.31 8.04 14.10
C HIS A 406 14.98 6.53 14.07
N LEU A 407 15.84 5.71 13.43
CA LEU A 407 15.73 4.25 13.48
C LEU A 407 15.89 3.73 14.92
N ARG A 408 16.88 4.23 15.67
CA ARG A 408 17.12 3.84 17.07
C ARG A 408 15.94 4.19 17.97
N LYS A 409 15.38 5.39 17.86
CA LYS A 409 14.19 5.80 18.61
C LYS A 409 12.98 4.93 18.30
N THR A 410 12.80 4.58 17.03
CA THR A 410 11.71 3.70 16.61
C THR A 410 11.85 2.30 17.21
N TYR A 411 13.03 1.68 17.10
CA TYR A 411 13.27 0.33 17.64
C TYR A 411 13.33 0.27 19.18
N SER A 412 13.73 1.36 19.84
CA SER A 412 13.79 1.41 21.30
C SER A 412 12.42 1.65 21.97
N PHE A 413 11.42 2.08 21.21
CA PHE A 413 10.06 2.17 21.72
C PHE A 413 9.43 0.78 21.84
N LYS A 414 9.35 0.26 23.07
CA LYS A 414 8.80 -1.07 23.41
C LYS A 414 9.48 -2.20 22.58
N ASP A 415 8.74 -3.17 22.04
CA ASP A 415 9.27 -4.30 21.26
C ASP A 415 8.82 -4.18 19.79
N CYS A 416 9.47 -3.31 19.02
CA CYS A 416 9.23 -3.16 17.58
C CYS A 416 9.74 -4.42 16.84
N ARG A 417 8.81 -5.21 16.31
CA ARG A 417 9.08 -6.52 15.67
C ARG A 417 9.39 -6.40 14.18
N LEU A 418 8.92 -5.33 13.56
CA LEU A 418 9.02 -5.08 12.12
C LEU A 418 9.06 -3.57 11.89
N LEU A 419 10.01 -3.11 11.08
CA LEU A 419 10.06 -1.75 10.54
C LEU A 419 10.23 -1.84 9.03
N VAL A 420 9.30 -1.24 8.31
CA VAL A 420 9.27 -1.26 6.86
C VAL A 420 9.66 0.12 6.32
N ILE A 421 10.87 0.28 5.78
CA ILE A 421 11.30 1.54 5.15
C ILE A 421 10.57 1.69 3.82
N TYR A 422 9.65 2.64 3.78
CA TYR A 422 8.75 2.83 2.65
C TYR A 422 9.38 3.73 1.56
N ASN A 423 8.88 3.63 0.33
CA ASN A 423 9.37 4.38 -0.85
C ASN A 423 10.88 4.20 -1.15
N TRP A 424 11.40 2.98 -1.00
CA TRP A 424 12.81 2.71 -1.27
C TRP A 424 13.25 3.17 -2.66
N GLU A 425 12.55 2.70 -3.71
CA GLU A 425 12.90 2.93 -5.12
C GLU A 425 12.86 4.41 -5.51
N PHE A 426 11.94 5.16 -4.91
CA PHE A 426 11.70 6.55 -5.26
C PHE A 426 12.56 7.53 -4.46
N MET A 427 12.93 7.17 -3.23
CA MET A 427 13.60 8.09 -2.31
C MET A 427 14.95 7.58 -1.85
N ILE A 428 15.02 6.35 -1.35
CA ILE A 428 16.18 5.87 -0.57
C ILE A 428 17.27 5.29 -1.45
N ASP A 429 16.92 4.69 -2.59
CA ASP A 429 17.86 4.07 -3.53
C ASP A 429 18.92 5.04 -4.04
N ARG A 430 18.59 6.34 -4.09
CA ARG A 430 19.48 7.41 -4.56
C ARG A 430 19.98 8.32 -3.42
N ASP A 431 19.53 8.08 -2.19
CA ASP A 431 19.91 8.88 -1.03
C ASP A 431 21.08 8.23 -0.27
N VAL A 432 22.29 8.65 -0.61
CA VAL A 432 23.53 8.16 0.01
C VAL A 432 23.57 8.49 1.51
N ILE A 433 22.94 9.59 1.94
CA ILE A 433 22.88 10.00 3.36
C ILE A 433 22.00 9.03 4.14
N ALA A 434 20.81 8.73 3.61
CA ALA A 434 19.90 7.74 4.18
C ALA A 434 20.55 6.36 4.27
N GLN A 435 21.13 5.85 3.17
CA GLN A 435 21.81 4.56 3.16
C GLN A 435 22.97 4.51 4.16
N LYS A 436 23.76 5.58 4.28
CA LYS A 436 24.84 5.68 5.28
C LYS A 436 24.28 5.65 6.71
N GLY A 437 23.17 6.33 6.98
CA GLY A 437 22.52 6.31 8.28
C GLY A 437 21.96 4.94 8.65
N ILE A 438 21.32 4.25 7.70
CA ILE A 438 20.85 2.87 7.87
C ILE A 438 22.02 1.93 8.14
N ARG A 439 23.13 2.03 7.38
CA ARG A 439 24.36 1.26 7.65
C ARG A 439 24.90 1.50 9.06
N LYS A 440 24.96 2.76 9.49
CA LYS A 440 25.42 3.15 10.83
C LYS A 440 24.54 2.54 11.94
N PHE A 441 23.23 2.55 11.75
CA PHE A 441 22.28 1.90 12.66
C PHE A 441 22.54 0.40 12.74
N LEU A 442 22.68 -0.26 11.59
CA LEU A 442 22.89 -1.70 11.48
C LEU A 442 24.23 -2.18 12.05
N SER A 443 25.29 -1.37 11.94
CA SER A 443 26.61 -1.71 12.49
C SER A 443 26.72 -1.53 14.01
N GLY A 444 25.71 -0.91 14.64
CA GLY A 444 25.76 -0.55 16.07
C GLY A 444 26.79 0.54 16.39
N SER A 445 27.32 1.22 15.37
CA SER A 445 28.28 2.30 15.55
C SER A 445 27.55 3.57 16.00
N SER A 446 27.77 3.99 17.24
CA SER A 446 27.30 5.28 17.78
C SER A 446 28.06 6.44 17.17
#